data_AF-A0A839V5L3-F1
#
_entry.id   AF-A0A839V5L3-F1
#
_cell.length_a   1.000
_cell.length_b   1.000
_cell.length_c   1.000
_cell.angle_alpha   90.00
_cell.angle_beta   90.00
_cell.angle_gamma   90.00
#
_symmetry.space_group_name_H-M   'P 1'
#
loop_
_entity.id
_entity.type
_entity.pdbx_description
1 polymer ?
#
loop_
_entity_poly.entity_id
_entity_poly.type
_entity_poly.pdbx_seq_one_letter_code
_entity_poly.pdbx_strand_id
1 'polypeptide(L)'
;MACLSRHLRGHLVSALRQAAKAGDLHRIRRAGDVDDRLNALMATEWVVYSKDCLEHTHAVVRYLARYTRQIAISNARILAMGDHQVTLRYKDYRDRERHKQLVLDGEEFVRRFLLHVLPKGLMRVSHYGFLANRCRRRRLAQIRLALAVVETAPDADTAVGDLEPTYTCRHCGQPTLRVIGTLTPRRLTRGRPPNHKAQRY
;
A
#
# COMPACT_ATOMS: atom_id res chain seq x y z
N MET A 1 -27.16 5.58 -7.21
CA MET A 1 -26.12 5.01 -6.30
C MET A 1 -26.39 3.54 -5.92
N ALA A 2 -27.58 3.16 -5.42
CA ALA A 2 -27.86 1.80 -4.95
C ALA A 2 -27.82 0.67 -6.02
N CYS A 3 -28.02 0.99 -7.30
CA CYS A 3 -27.92 -0.01 -8.38
C CYS A 3 -26.47 -0.44 -8.63
N LEU A 4 -25.54 0.54 -8.66
CA LEU A 4 -24.12 0.29 -8.91
C LEU A 4 -23.48 -0.56 -7.82
N SER A 5 -23.84 -0.32 -6.54
CA SER A 5 -23.29 -1.12 -5.45
C SER A 5 -23.73 -2.58 -5.52
N ARG A 6 -25.01 -2.84 -5.83
CA ARG A 6 -25.53 -4.20 -6.01
C ARG A 6 -24.84 -4.92 -7.16
N HIS A 7 -24.68 -4.25 -8.31
CA HIS A 7 -24.05 -4.83 -9.49
C HIS A 7 -22.57 -5.14 -9.26
N LEU A 8 -21.81 -4.17 -8.73
CA LEU A 8 -20.39 -4.34 -8.45
C LEU A 8 -20.16 -5.45 -7.43
N ARG A 9 -20.94 -5.45 -6.34
CA ARG A 9 -20.87 -6.48 -5.30
C ARG A 9 -21.15 -7.86 -5.88
N GLY A 10 -22.23 -8.01 -6.64
CA GLY A 10 -22.63 -9.28 -7.25
C GLY A 10 -21.58 -9.83 -8.20
N HIS A 11 -21.09 -8.98 -9.12
CA HIS A 11 -20.04 -9.37 -10.07
C HIS A 11 -18.74 -9.77 -9.38
N LEU A 12 -18.25 -8.96 -8.44
CA LEU A 12 -16.99 -9.22 -7.76
C LEU A 12 -17.05 -10.54 -6.98
N VAL A 13 -18.13 -10.77 -6.22
CA VAL A 13 -18.31 -12.01 -5.45
C VAL A 13 -18.44 -13.22 -6.37
N SER A 14 -19.20 -13.11 -7.46
CA SER A 14 -19.36 -14.17 -8.44
C SER A 14 -18.01 -14.55 -9.09
N ALA A 15 -17.25 -13.55 -9.54
CA ALA A 15 -15.92 -13.76 -10.14
C ALA A 15 -14.94 -14.41 -9.15
N LEU A 16 -14.96 -14.01 -7.88
CA LEU A 16 -14.11 -14.63 -6.84
C LEU A 16 -14.51 -16.08 -6.57
N ARG A 17 -15.80 -16.43 -6.57
CA ARG A 17 -16.25 -17.82 -6.48
C ARG A 17 -15.77 -18.66 -7.66
N GLN A 18 -15.90 -18.13 -8.88
CA GLN A 18 -15.44 -18.82 -10.09
C GLN A 18 -13.93 -19.08 -10.04
N ALA A 19 -13.14 -18.07 -9.67
CA ALA A 19 -11.69 -18.21 -9.51
C ALA A 19 -11.31 -19.22 -8.42
N ALA A 20 -12.07 -19.29 -7.33
CA ALA A 20 -11.86 -20.28 -6.27
C ALA A 20 -12.13 -21.70 -6.77
N LYS A 21 -13.26 -21.92 -7.46
CA LYS A 21 -13.62 -23.21 -8.06
C LYS A 21 -12.62 -23.66 -9.12
N ALA A 22 -12.05 -22.72 -9.87
CA ALA A 22 -11.01 -22.97 -10.87
C ALA A 22 -9.61 -23.22 -10.27
N GLY A 23 -9.42 -23.06 -8.95
CA GLY A 23 -8.12 -23.26 -8.30
C GLY A 23 -7.15 -22.08 -8.41
N ASP A 24 -7.58 -20.93 -8.95
CA ASP A 24 -6.71 -19.75 -9.14
C ASP A 24 -6.28 -19.11 -7.81
N LEU A 25 -7.04 -19.36 -6.74
CA LEU A 25 -6.79 -18.86 -5.39
C LEU A 25 -5.87 -19.79 -4.57
N HIS A 26 -4.78 -20.28 -5.18
CA HIS A 26 -3.79 -21.24 -4.63
C HIS A 26 -3.21 -20.94 -3.22
N ARG A 27 -3.39 -19.73 -2.68
CA ARG A 27 -2.94 -19.36 -1.33
C ARG A 27 -3.99 -19.63 -0.25
N ILE A 28 -5.25 -19.84 -0.63
CA ILE A 28 -6.34 -20.16 0.28
C ILE A 28 -6.51 -21.68 0.24
N ARG A 29 -6.13 -22.36 1.33
CA ARG A 29 -6.02 -23.83 1.37
C ARG A 29 -7.12 -24.51 2.16
N ARG A 30 -7.86 -23.77 2.98
CA ARG A 30 -8.94 -24.31 3.81
C ARG A 30 -10.22 -24.38 2.97
N ALA A 31 -10.86 -25.54 2.99
CA ALA A 31 -12.17 -25.72 2.38
C ALA A 31 -13.21 -24.86 3.10
N GLY A 32 -14.17 -24.29 2.37
CA GLY A 32 -15.22 -23.44 2.93
C GLY A 32 -14.82 -21.98 3.22
N ASP A 33 -13.56 -21.70 3.55
CA ASP A 33 -13.07 -20.34 3.91
C ASP A 33 -13.47 -19.26 2.90
N VAL A 34 -13.44 -19.59 1.59
CA VAL A 34 -13.81 -18.66 0.53
C VAL A 34 -15.30 -18.37 0.57
N ASP A 35 -16.16 -19.39 0.61
CA ASP A 35 -17.61 -19.21 0.58
C ASP A 35 -18.12 -18.54 1.85
N ASP A 36 -17.61 -18.92 3.02
CA ASP A 36 -17.95 -18.28 4.29
C ASP A 36 -17.62 -16.79 4.27
N ARG A 37 -16.42 -16.45 3.77
CA ARG A 37 -15.99 -15.04 3.68
C ARG A 37 -16.82 -14.26 2.66
N LEU A 38 -17.11 -14.85 1.51
CA LEU A 38 -17.90 -14.21 0.46
C LEU A 38 -19.37 -14.03 0.87
N ASN A 39 -19.94 -14.98 1.63
CA ASN A 39 -21.28 -14.87 2.22
C ASN A 39 -21.34 -13.73 3.24
N ALA A 40 -20.35 -13.65 4.14
CA ALA A 40 -20.26 -12.53 5.09
C ALA A 40 -20.12 -11.17 4.38
N LEU A 41 -19.38 -11.12 3.27
CA LEU A 41 -19.24 -9.91 2.46
C LEU A 41 -20.56 -9.53 1.76
N MET A 42 -21.34 -10.51 1.30
CA MET A 42 -22.65 -10.29 0.69
C MET A 42 -23.69 -9.76 1.69
N ALA A 43 -23.59 -10.16 2.96
CA ALA A 43 -24.46 -9.68 4.04
C ALA A 43 -24.17 -8.23 4.46
N THR A 44 -23.00 -7.69 4.12
CA THR A 44 -22.64 -6.30 4.43
C THR A 44 -23.27 -5.36 3.41
N GLU A 45 -23.70 -4.16 3.83
CA GLU A 45 -24.12 -3.10 2.92
C GLU A 45 -22.88 -2.47 2.24
N TRP A 46 -22.90 -2.38 0.91
CA TRP A 46 -21.80 -1.82 0.14
C TRP A 46 -22.14 -0.40 -0.30
N VAL A 47 -21.33 0.56 0.13
CA VAL A 47 -21.38 1.93 -0.36
C VAL A 47 -20.39 2.05 -1.51
N VAL A 48 -20.91 2.19 -2.72
CA VAL A 48 -20.09 2.46 -3.91
C VAL A 48 -20.32 3.90 -4.33
N TYR A 49 -19.27 4.70 -4.20
CA TYR A 49 -19.23 6.08 -4.67
C TYR A 49 -18.43 6.13 -5.97
N SER A 50 -19.10 6.48 -7.06
CA SER A 50 -18.44 6.82 -8.32
C SER A 50 -18.53 8.33 -8.48
N LYS A 51 -17.38 8.95 -8.75
CA LYS A 51 -17.28 10.37 -9.11
C LYS A 51 -16.82 10.44 -10.56
N ASP A 52 -17.33 11.41 -11.31
CA ASP A 52 -16.85 11.66 -12.65
C ASP A 52 -15.32 11.84 -12.65
N CYS A 53 -14.68 11.29 -13.68
CA CYS A 53 -13.25 11.37 -13.82
C CYS A 53 -12.83 12.84 -13.81
N LEU A 54 -11.71 13.13 -13.14
CA LEU A 54 -11.14 14.47 -13.08
C LEU A 54 -10.85 14.94 -14.51
N GLU A 55 -11.69 15.83 -15.05
CA GLU A 55 -11.61 16.31 -16.44
C GLU A 55 -10.34 17.12 -16.74
N HIS A 56 -9.61 17.54 -15.69
CA HIS A 56 -8.44 18.38 -15.83
C HIS A 56 -7.16 17.58 -15.52
N THR A 57 -6.36 17.34 -16.54
CA THR A 57 -5.05 16.65 -16.47
C THR A 57 -4.18 17.19 -15.34
N HIS A 58 -4.14 18.51 -15.14
CA HIS A 58 -3.39 19.13 -14.04
C HIS A 58 -3.89 18.73 -12.65
N ALA A 59 -5.21 18.55 -12.46
CA ALA A 59 -5.76 18.09 -11.19
C ALA A 59 -5.37 16.64 -10.91
N VAL A 60 -5.38 15.78 -11.94
CA VAL A 60 -4.93 14.38 -11.86
C VAL A 60 -3.44 14.30 -11.54
N VAL A 61 -2.60 15.02 -12.28
CA VAL A 61 -1.15 15.04 -12.07
C VAL A 61 -0.83 15.55 -10.67
N ARG A 62 -1.47 16.64 -10.23
CA ARG A 62 -1.28 17.19 -8.89
C ARG A 62 -1.76 16.24 -7.78
N TYR A 63 -2.84 15.50 -8.01
CA TYR A 63 -3.29 14.46 -7.09
C TYR A 63 -2.27 13.31 -7.00
N LEU A 64 -1.85 12.77 -8.14
CA LEU A 64 -0.87 11.68 -8.21
C LEU A 64 0.50 12.09 -7.66
N ALA A 65 0.96 13.31 -7.93
CA ALA A 65 2.21 13.84 -7.38
C ALA A 65 2.18 13.87 -5.84
N ARG A 66 1.06 14.32 -5.24
CA ARG A 66 0.88 14.25 -3.79
C ARG A 66 0.82 12.81 -3.30
N TYR A 67 0.12 11.93 -4.01
CA TYR A 67 0.02 10.51 -3.66
C TYR A 67 1.35 9.76 -3.78
N THR A 68 2.29 10.21 -4.61
CA THR A 68 3.60 9.56 -4.84
C THR A 68 4.75 10.18 -4.05
N ARG A 69 4.70 11.48 -3.75
CA ARG A 69 5.75 12.19 -3.01
C ARG A 69 5.38 12.51 -1.55
N GLN A 70 4.11 12.80 -1.26
CA GLN A 70 3.73 13.32 0.06
C GLN A 70 3.51 12.21 1.09
N ILE A 71 3.91 12.46 2.33
CA ILE A 71 3.73 11.56 3.47
C ILE A 71 2.28 11.70 3.98
N ALA A 72 1.81 10.74 4.76
CA ALA A 72 0.41 10.70 5.21
C ALA A 72 -0.04 11.87 6.10
N ILE A 73 0.89 12.45 6.88
CA ILE A 73 0.67 13.69 7.62
C ILE A 73 1.58 14.74 6.99
N SER A 74 1.00 15.79 6.40
CA SER A 74 1.77 16.90 5.86
C SER A 74 2.19 17.88 6.96
N ASN A 75 3.34 18.54 6.80
CA ASN A 75 3.81 19.55 7.76
C ASN A 75 2.78 20.66 7.99
N ALA A 76 2.03 21.05 6.95
CA ALA A 76 0.94 22.03 7.04
C ALA A 76 -0.27 21.59 7.91
N ARG A 77 -0.28 20.34 8.39
CA ARG A 77 -1.23 19.86 9.39
C ARG A 77 -0.68 19.94 10.80
N ILE A 78 0.62 20.09 11.02
CA ILE A 78 1.21 20.27 12.35
C ILE A 78 1.08 21.75 12.70
N LEU A 79 0.27 22.06 13.72
CA LEU A 79 0.02 23.43 14.17
C LEU A 79 0.97 23.85 15.28
N ALA A 80 1.31 22.92 16.18
CA ALA A 80 2.22 23.16 17.28
C ALA A 80 2.91 21.85 17.69
N MET A 81 4.07 21.98 18.31
CA MET A 81 4.84 20.90 18.92
C MET A 81 5.39 21.43 20.25
N GLY A 82 5.00 20.79 21.34
CA GLY A 82 5.58 21.00 22.66
C GLY A 82 6.43 19.79 23.08
N ASP A 83 6.93 19.80 24.32
CA ASP A 83 7.88 18.78 24.80
C ASP A 83 7.31 17.35 24.79
N HIS A 84 6.00 17.22 25.01
CA HIS A 84 5.33 15.93 25.08
C HIS A 84 4.16 15.76 24.11
N GLN A 85 3.75 16.84 23.42
CA GLN A 85 2.52 16.85 22.63
C GLN A 85 2.66 17.50 21.26
N VAL A 86 1.88 17.02 20.31
CA VAL A 86 1.78 17.52 18.94
C VAL A 86 0.33 17.86 18.63
N THR A 87 0.09 19.08 18.16
CA THR A 87 -1.24 19.55 17.76
C THR A 87 -1.37 19.46 16.24
N LEU A 88 -2.37 18.71 15.78
CA LEU A 88 -2.65 18.49 14.37
C LEU A 88 -3.99 19.10 13.94
N ARG A 89 -4.04 19.69 12.76
CA ARG A 89 -5.29 20.00 12.05
C ARG A 89 -5.74 18.79 11.24
N TYR A 90 -6.96 18.34 11.47
CA TYR A 90 -7.60 17.29 10.67
C TYR A 90 -8.96 17.75 10.13
N LYS A 91 -9.46 17.03 9.13
CA LYS A 91 -10.79 17.22 8.55
C LYS A 91 -11.71 16.15 9.12
N ASP A 92 -12.76 16.55 9.82
CA ASP A 92 -13.75 15.65 10.41
C ASP A 92 -14.88 15.41 9.40
N TYR A 93 -14.80 14.28 8.70
CA TYR A 93 -15.81 13.90 7.70
C TYR A 93 -17.18 13.59 8.32
N ARG A 94 -17.25 13.27 9.63
CA ARG A 94 -18.52 12.99 10.31
C ARG A 94 -19.21 14.27 10.75
N ASP A 95 -18.43 15.29 11.12
CA ASP A 95 -18.93 16.61 11.48
C ASP A 95 -18.84 17.60 10.31
N ARG A 96 -19.67 17.35 9.29
CA ARG A 96 -19.85 18.25 8.13
C ARG A 96 -18.53 18.74 7.53
N GLU A 97 -17.54 17.84 7.44
CA GLU A 97 -16.27 18.14 6.82
C GLU A 97 -15.46 19.28 7.49
N ARG A 98 -15.76 19.63 8.74
CA ARG A 98 -15.12 20.75 9.45
C ARG A 98 -13.67 20.45 9.76
N HIS A 99 -12.85 21.49 9.74
CA HIS A 99 -11.48 21.42 10.22
C HIS A 99 -11.45 21.55 11.74
N LYS A 100 -10.80 20.59 12.41
CA LYS A 100 -10.65 20.53 13.86
C LYS A 100 -9.18 20.33 14.25
N GLN A 101 -8.89 20.61 15.52
CA GLN A 101 -7.58 20.36 16.10
C GLN A 101 -7.61 19.06 16.90
N LEU A 102 -6.51 18.31 16.84
CA LEU A 102 -6.29 17.08 17.58
C LEU A 102 -4.92 17.19 18.26
N VAL A 103 -4.92 17.20 19.59
CA VAL A 103 -3.71 17.13 20.39
C VAL A 103 -3.41 15.66 20.67
N LEU A 104 -2.18 15.24 20.43
CA LEU A 104 -1.69 13.88 20.69
C LEU A 104 -0.41 13.94 21.49
N ASP A 105 -0.20 12.95 22.34
CA ASP A 105 1.14 12.72 22.87
C ASP A 105 2.12 12.38 21.74
N GLY A 106 3.38 12.77 21.91
CA GLY A 106 4.43 12.57 20.91
C GLY A 106 4.58 11.10 20.50
N GLU A 107 4.46 10.18 21.46
CA GLU A 107 4.52 8.74 21.20
C GLU A 107 3.35 8.26 20.31
N GLU A 108 2.13 8.72 20.57
CA GLU A 108 0.97 8.35 19.76
C GLU A 108 1.04 9.00 18.37
N PHE A 109 1.60 10.21 18.26
CA PHE A 109 1.89 10.82 16.97
C PHE A 109 2.86 9.96 16.14
N VAL A 110 3.99 9.55 16.73
CA VAL A 110 4.99 8.71 16.06
C VAL A 110 4.38 7.35 15.68
N ARG A 111 3.65 6.71 16.59
CA ARG A 111 2.97 5.44 16.31
C ARG A 111 2.05 5.55 15.10
N ARG A 112 1.21 6.58 15.05
CA ARG A 112 0.29 6.83 13.91
C ARG A 112 1.04 7.18 12.63
N PHE A 113 2.10 7.97 12.72
CA PHE A 113 2.93 8.31 11.57
C PHE A 113 3.55 7.05 10.93
N LEU A 114 4.07 6.14 11.77
CA LEU A 114 4.69 4.90 11.31
C LEU A 114 3.70 3.91 10.67
N LEU A 115 2.40 3.99 10.96
CA LEU A 115 1.38 3.20 10.24
C LEU A 115 1.35 3.50 8.73
N HIS A 116 1.88 4.63 8.31
CA HIS A 116 1.95 5.03 6.91
C HIS A 116 3.27 4.66 6.24
N VAL A 117 4.23 4.13 7.00
CA VAL A 117 5.46 3.57 6.45
C VAL A 117 5.18 2.14 6.04
N LEU A 118 5.25 1.88 4.74
CA LEU A 118 5.00 0.55 4.20
C LEU A 118 6.16 -0.40 4.57
N PRO A 119 5.87 -1.59 5.10
CA PRO A 119 6.87 -2.65 5.26
C PRO A 119 7.64 -2.92 3.97
N LYS A 120 8.89 -3.36 4.10
CA LYS A 120 9.74 -3.73 2.96
C LYS A 120 9.02 -4.72 2.05
N GLY A 121 9.00 -4.42 0.75
CA GLY A 121 8.35 -5.25 -0.27
C GLY A 121 6.89 -4.88 -0.57
N LEU A 122 6.28 -3.96 0.19
CA LEU A 122 5.01 -3.34 -0.17
C LEU A 122 5.26 -2.03 -0.91
N MET A 123 4.50 -1.80 -1.99
CA MET A 123 4.61 -0.59 -2.80
C MET A 123 3.49 0.39 -2.48
N ARG A 124 3.84 1.68 -2.50
CA ARG A 124 2.89 2.76 -2.25
C ARG A 124 1.85 2.91 -3.35
N VAL A 125 2.26 2.70 -4.59
CA VAL A 125 1.39 2.72 -5.76
C VAL A 125 1.20 1.30 -6.26
N SER A 126 0.00 0.78 -6.06
CA SER A 126 -0.41 -0.50 -6.63
C SER A 126 -0.75 -0.31 -8.11
N HIS A 127 0.01 -0.95 -8.99
CA HIS A 127 -0.31 -0.99 -10.41
C HIS A 127 -1.40 -2.03 -10.67
N TYR A 128 -2.40 -1.66 -11.46
CA TYR A 128 -3.49 -2.54 -11.90
C TYR A 128 -3.49 -2.70 -13.42
N GLY A 129 -4.25 -3.68 -13.92
CA GLY A 129 -4.35 -3.96 -15.35
C GLY A 129 -3.04 -4.45 -15.95
N PHE A 130 -2.64 -3.87 -17.08
CA PHE A 130 -1.44 -4.28 -17.81
C PHE A 130 -0.13 -4.07 -17.05
N LEU A 131 -0.11 -3.11 -16.12
CA LEU A 131 1.09 -2.78 -15.33
C LEU A 131 1.15 -3.51 -13.98
N ALA A 132 0.17 -4.36 -13.66
CA ALA A 132 0.16 -5.09 -12.39
C ALA A 132 1.37 -6.03 -12.27
N ASN A 133 2.07 -6.03 -11.14
CA ASN A 133 3.36 -6.75 -10.98
C ASN A 133 3.35 -8.20 -11.45
N ARG A 134 2.26 -8.94 -11.19
CA ARG A 134 2.12 -10.35 -11.56
C ARG A 134 2.20 -10.56 -13.08
N CYS A 135 1.61 -9.66 -13.86
CA CYS A 135 1.50 -9.82 -15.31
C CYS A 135 2.30 -8.77 -16.10
N ARG A 136 2.87 -7.76 -15.43
CA ARG A 136 3.56 -6.63 -16.04
C ARG A 136 4.58 -7.05 -17.07
N ARG A 137 5.48 -7.99 -16.74
CA ARG A 137 6.52 -8.48 -17.67
C ARG A 137 5.90 -9.01 -18.97
N ARG A 138 4.93 -9.92 -18.85
CA ARG A 138 4.25 -10.53 -20.01
C ARG A 138 3.42 -9.52 -20.80
N ARG A 139 2.65 -8.67 -20.11
CA ARG A 139 1.77 -7.66 -20.73
C ARG A 139 2.56 -6.54 -21.41
N LEU A 140 3.68 -6.09 -20.82
CA LEU A 140 4.55 -5.07 -21.41
C LEU A 140 5.16 -5.54 -22.73
N ALA A 141 5.63 -6.80 -22.80
CA ALA A 141 6.13 -7.36 -24.05
C ALA A 141 5.04 -7.34 -25.15
N GLN A 142 3.82 -7.73 -24.81
CA GLN A 142 2.68 -7.68 -25.75
C GLN A 142 2.36 -6.26 -26.21
N ILE A 143 2.37 -5.29 -25.29
CA ILE A 143 2.10 -3.88 -25.62
C ILE A 143 3.19 -3.31 -26.54
N ARG A 144 4.47 -3.60 -26.26
CA ARG A 144 5.59 -3.14 -27.10
C ARG A 144 5.52 -3.69 -28.52
N LEU A 145 5.22 -4.98 -28.65
CA LEU A 145 4.99 -5.62 -29.95
C LEU A 145 3.84 -4.93 -30.71
N ALA A 146 2.72 -4.67 -30.03
CA ALA A 146 1.57 -4.00 -30.64
C ALA A 146 1.86 -2.55 -31.05
N LEU A 147 2.75 -1.85 -30.33
CA LEU A 147 3.16 -0.48 -30.63
C LEU A 147 4.33 -0.40 -31.62
N ALA A 148 4.83 -1.53 -32.12
CA ALA A 148 6.05 -1.60 -32.94
C ALA A 148 7.27 -0.90 -32.32
N VAL A 149 7.32 -0.83 -30.98
CA VAL A 149 8.44 -0.22 -30.25
C VAL A 149 9.53 -1.28 -30.11
N VAL A 150 10.65 -1.07 -30.80
CA VAL A 150 11.88 -1.85 -30.62
C VAL A 150 12.39 -1.60 -29.21
N GLU A 151 12.70 -2.66 -28.46
CA GLU A 151 13.39 -2.50 -27.19
C GLU A 151 14.77 -1.91 -27.46
N THR A 152 15.00 -0.66 -27.09
CA THR A 152 16.34 -0.27 -26.66
C THR A 152 16.62 -1.11 -25.43
N ALA A 153 17.72 -1.87 -25.46
CA ALA A 153 18.19 -2.65 -24.33
C ALA A 153 18.04 -1.81 -23.05
N PRO A 154 17.56 -2.39 -21.95
CA PRO A 154 17.56 -1.65 -20.70
C PRO A 154 18.99 -1.14 -20.50
N ASP A 155 19.17 0.17 -20.34
CA ASP A 155 20.36 0.68 -19.67
C ASP A 155 20.50 -0.21 -18.44
N ALA A 156 21.58 -0.99 -18.42
CA ALA A 156 21.88 -1.84 -17.30
C ALA A 156 21.80 -0.91 -16.10
N ASP A 157 20.73 -1.06 -15.31
CA ASP A 157 20.64 -0.58 -13.94
C ASP A 157 22.04 -0.83 -13.41
N THR A 158 22.78 0.26 -13.18
CA THR A 158 24.20 0.24 -12.89
C THR A 158 24.41 -0.92 -11.96
N ALA A 159 24.96 -2.02 -12.48
CA ALA A 159 25.34 -3.15 -11.68
C ALA A 159 26.36 -2.52 -10.76
N VAL A 160 25.91 -2.18 -9.55
CA VAL A 160 26.78 -1.88 -8.44
C VAL A 160 27.62 -3.13 -8.40
N GLY A 161 28.83 -3.03 -8.96
CA GLY A 161 29.75 -4.16 -9.06
C GLY A 161 29.82 -4.77 -7.68
N ASP A 162 30.05 -6.09 -7.65
CA ASP A 162 30.30 -6.87 -6.44
C ASP A 162 31.56 -6.37 -5.71
N LEU A 163 31.54 -5.12 -5.25
CA LEU A 163 32.43 -4.60 -4.24
C LEU A 163 31.85 -5.13 -2.94
N GLU A 164 32.53 -6.12 -2.36
CA GLU A 164 32.24 -6.55 -1.01
C GLU A 164 32.12 -5.31 -0.11
N PRO A 165 30.97 -5.13 0.57
CA PRO A 165 30.74 -3.93 1.37
C PRO A 165 31.81 -3.84 2.45
N THR A 166 32.70 -2.85 2.31
CA THR A 166 33.74 -2.58 3.30
C THR A 166 33.08 -1.84 4.47
N TYR A 167 32.83 -2.57 5.55
CA TYR A 167 32.24 -2.00 6.76
C TYR A 167 33.34 -1.34 7.61
N THR A 168 33.25 -0.04 7.82
CA THR A 168 34.15 0.69 8.71
C THR A 168 33.60 0.74 10.13
N CYS A 169 34.48 0.57 11.12
CA CYS A 169 34.11 0.75 12.52
C CYS A 169 33.80 2.23 12.79
N ARG A 170 32.60 2.54 13.31
CA ARG A 170 32.19 3.93 13.62
C ARG A 170 33.01 4.61 14.73
N HIS A 171 33.80 3.84 15.47
CA HIS A 171 34.62 4.37 16.57
C HIS A 171 36.07 4.68 16.17
N CYS A 172 36.68 3.89 15.27
CA CYS A 172 38.08 4.07 14.87
C CYS A 172 38.30 4.31 13.37
N GLY A 173 37.25 4.26 12.55
CA GLY A 173 37.31 4.50 11.10
C GLY A 173 37.99 3.39 10.28
N GLN A 174 38.60 2.40 10.92
CA GLN A 174 39.32 1.33 10.25
C GLN A 174 38.36 0.28 9.65
N PRO A 175 38.72 -0.35 8.51
CA PRO A 175 37.93 -1.38 7.83
C PRO A 175 38.11 -2.77 8.49
N THR A 176 37.88 -2.85 9.80
CA THR A 176 38.13 -4.07 10.59
C THR A 176 36.90 -4.95 10.76
N LEU A 177 35.72 -4.51 10.32
CA LEU A 177 34.49 -5.29 10.47
C LEU A 177 34.39 -6.36 9.37
N ARG A 178 34.40 -7.63 9.78
CA ARG A 178 34.19 -8.79 8.89
C ARG A 178 32.76 -9.30 9.00
N VAL A 179 32.15 -9.62 7.87
CA VAL A 179 30.81 -10.25 7.84
C VAL A 179 30.94 -11.70 8.31
N ILE A 180 30.43 -12.00 9.50
CA ILE A 180 30.47 -13.37 10.06
C ILE A 180 29.23 -14.20 9.68
N GLY A 181 28.23 -13.58 9.06
CA GLY A 181 27.03 -14.27 8.60
C GLY A 181 25.89 -13.31 8.28
N THR A 182 25.03 -13.75 7.37
CA THR A 182 23.84 -13.00 6.96
C THR A 182 22.62 -13.62 7.64
N LEU A 183 21.99 -12.87 8.56
CA LEU A 183 20.72 -13.29 9.12
C LEU A 183 19.62 -13.07 8.08
N THR A 184 19.12 -14.16 7.50
CA THR A 184 17.93 -14.08 6.66
C THR A 184 16.72 -13.69 7.52
N PRO A 185 15.76 -12.91 6.98
CA PRO A 185 14.56 -12.56 7.71
C PRO A 185 13.82 -13.82 8.14
N ARG A 186 13.90 -14.17 9.43
CA ARG A 186 13.12 -15.27 10.00
C ARG A 186 11.66 -14.83 9.96
N ARG A 187 10.85 -15.45 9.09
CA ARG A 187 9.39 -15.24 9.13
C ARG A 187 8.92 -15.61 10.53
N LEU A 188 8.52 -14.60 11.29
CA LEU A 188 7.73 -14.84 12.48
C LEU A 188 6.45 -15.52 12.02
N THR A 189 6.31 -16.82 12.30
CA THR A 189 5.06 -17.57 12.25
C THR A 189 4.10 -17.13 13.37
N ARG A 190 4.25 -15.89 13.87
CA ARG A 190 3.29 -15.30 14.80
C ARG A 190 1.99 -15.22 14.04
N GLY A 191 1.04 -16.04 14.47
CA GLY A 191 -0.35 -15.96 14.06
C GLY A 191 -0.82 -14.52 14.10
N ARG A 192 -1.73 -14.21 13.18
CA ARG A 192 -2.40 -12.92 13.04
C ARG A 192 -2.62 -12.29 14.43
N PRO A 193 -2.07 -11.09 14.74
CA PRO A 193 -2.42 -10.42 15.97
C PRO A 193 -3.95 -10.25 16.01
N PRO A 194 -4.60 -10.47 17.16
CA PRO A 194 -6.04 -10.30 17.28
C PRO A 194 -6.42 -8.93 16.73
N ASN A 195 -7.38 -8.90 15.80
CA ASN A 195 -7.87 -7.65 15.20
C ASN A 195 -8.27 -6.71 16.34
N HIS A 196 -7.60 -5.56 16.44
CA HIS A 196 -7.93 -4.49 17.38
C HIS A 196 -9.21 -3.78 16.91
N LYS A 197 -10.36 -4.47 16.99
CA LYS A 197 -11.69 -3.94 16.64
C LYS A 197 -12.24 -2.93 17.67
N ALA A 198 -11.42 -2.44 18.61
CA ALA A 198 -11.87 -1.57 19.70
C ALA A 198 -11.47 -0.09 19.57
N GLN A 199 -10.81 0.35 18.49
CA GLN A 199 -10.56 1.79 18.30
C GLN A 199 -11.61 2.37 17.36
N ARG A 200 -12.73 2.79 17.95
CA ARG A 200 -13.67 3.73 17.35
C ARG A 200 -12.92 5.06 17.18
N TYR A 201 -12.64 5.44 15.93
CA TYR A 201 -12.50 6.86 15.57
C TYR A 201 -13.81 7.58 15.87
#